data_AF-A0A8D5UHI8-F1
#
_entry.id   AF-A0A8D5UHI8-F1
#
_cell.length_a   1.000
_cell.length_b   1.000
_cell.length_c   1.000
_cell.angle_alpha   90.00
_cell.angle_beta   90.00
_cell.angle_gamma   90.00
#
_symmetry.space_group_name_H-M   'P 1'
#
loop_
_entity.id
_entity.type
_entity.pdbx_description
1 polymer ?
#
loop_
_entity_poly.entity_id
_entity_poly.type
_entity_poly.pdbx_seq_one_letter_code
_entity_poly.pdbx_strand_id
1 'polypeptide(L)' 'MNTYDQSKESYRLINLEDRPDVMRTISQAEQELHRLLQQDVALVAYVRQADSL' A
#
# COMPACT_ATOMS: atom_id res chain seq x y z
N MET A 1 20.48 0.43 26.72
CA MET A 1 19.24 1.23 26.82
C MET A 1 19.00 1.87 25.46
N ASN A 2 18.41 1.15 24.50
CA ASN A 2 18.09 1.70 23.17
C ASN A 2 16.60 2.05 23.17
N THR A 3 16.31 3.35 23.18
CA THR A 3 14.98 3.92 23.04
C THR A 3 14.61 3.92 21.57
N TYR A 4 13.91 2.88 21.12
CA TYR A 4 13.21 2.91 19.84
C TYR A 4 11.97 3.79 20.00
N ASP A 5 12.05 4.99 19.44
CA ASP A 5 10.94 5.91 19.24
C ASP A 5 9.91 5.24 18.31
N GLN A 6 8.99 4.49 18.91
CA GLN A 6 7.86 3.88 18.24
C GLN A 6 6.69 4.87 18.26
N SER A 7 6.80 5.95 17.48
CA SER A 7 5.62 6.49 16.83
C SER A 7 5.03 5.33 16.02
N LYS A 8 4.06 4.63 16.61
CA LYS A 8 3.36 3.51 16.00
C LYS A 8 2.65 4.04 14.76
N GLU A 9 3.35 4.08 13.64
CA GLU A 9 2.74 4.28 12.33
C GLU A 9 1.79 3.11 12.13
N SER A 10 0.51 3.34 12.44
CA SER A 10 -0.51 2.30 12.42
C SER A 10 -0.93 2.09 10.98
N TYR A 11 -0.18 1.27 10.26
CA TYR A 11 -0.57 0.77 8.95
C TYR A 11 -1.77 -0.15 9.13
N ARG A 12 -2.91 0.22 8.55
CA ARG A 12 -4.13 -0.60 8.55
C ARG A 12 -4.45 -1.05 7.14
N LEU A 13 -4.98 -2.26 7.03
CA LEU A 13 -5.63 -2.72 5.80
C LEU A 13 -6.93 -1.93 5.63
N ILE A 14 -7.10 -1.30 4.47
CA ILE A 14 -8.30 -0.54 4.14
C ILE A 14 -9.05 -1.30 3.05
N ASN A 15 -10.38 -1.39 3.18
CA ASN A 15 -11.21 -1.89 2.09
C ASN A 15 -11.18 -0.88 0.93
N LEU A 16 -10.78 -1.33 -0.25
CA LEU A 16 -10.65 -0.51 -1.45
C LEU A 16 -11.90 -0.52 -2.35
N GLU A 17 -12.98 -1.17 -1.92
CA GLU A 17 -14.24 -1.30 -2.67
C GLU A 17 -14.79 0.06 -3.13
N ASP A 18 -14.69 1.09 -2.27
CA ASP A 18 -15.12 2.47 -2.57
C ASP A 18 -14.01 3.37 -3.13
N ARG A 19 -12.85 2.81 -3.48
CA ARG A 19 -11.65 3.54 -3.96
C ARG A 19 -11.21 3.08 -5.35
N PRO A 20 -12.04 3.30 -6.38
CA PRO A 20 -11.73 2.87 -7.75
C PRO A 20 -10.52 3.60 -8.34
N ASP A 21 -10.20 4.79 -7.84
CA ASP A 21 -8.98 5.54 -8.14
C ASP A 21 -7.73 4.76 -7.73
N VAL A 22 -7.70 4.28 -6.48
CA VAL A 22 -6.57 3.52 -5.92
C VAL A 22 -6.44 2.17 -6.61
N MET A 23 -7.56 1.47 -6.84
CA MET A 23 -7.58 0.20 -7.55
C MET A 23 -6.99 0.33 -8.96
N ARG A 24 -7.34 1.39 -9.71
CA ARG A 24 -6.77 1.64 -11.03
C ARG A 24 -5.25 1.79 -10.98
N THR A 25 -4.74 2.56 -10.02
CA THR A 25 -3.29 2.75 -9.85
C THR A 25 -2.59 1.43 -9.52
N ILE A 26 -3.16 0.62 -8.62
CA ILE A 26 -2.60 -0.69 -8.26
C ILE A 26 -2.55 -1.60 -9.49
N SER A 27 -3.64 -1.71 -10.26
CA SER A 27 -3.67 -2.55 -11.46
C SER A 27 -2.68 -2.10 -12.54
N GLN A 28 -2.46 -0.79 -12.69
CA GLN A 28 -1.45 -0.27 -13.62
C GLN A 28 -0.03 -0.66 -13.18
N ALA A 29 0.27 -0.49 -11.89
CA ALA A 29 1.56 -0.91 -11.32
C ALA A 29 1.78 -2.42 -11.45
N GLU A 30 0.74 -3.23 -11.26
CA GLU A 30 0.81 -4.68 -11.41
C GLU A 30 1.19 -5.09 -12.84
N GLN A 31 0.53 -4.49 -13.83
CA GLN A 31 0.83 -4.76 -15.25
C GLN A 31 2.25 -4.34 -15.63
N GLU A 32 2.73 -3.22 -15.11
CA GLU A 32 4.09 -2.75 -15.36
C GLU A 32 5.12 -3.68 -14.72
N LEU A 33 4.92 -4.07 -13.46
CA LEU A 33 5.81 -5.00 -12.76
C LEU A 33 5.82 -6.39 -13.41
N HIS A 34 4.66 -6.89 -13.84
CA HIS A 34 4.58 -8.15 -14.57
C HIS A 34 5.38 -8.10 -15.87
N ARG A 35 5.34 -6.99 -16.63
CA ARG A 35 6.15 -6.83 -17.84
C ARG A 35 7.66 -6.78 -17.54
N LEU A 36 8.04 -6.11 -16.46
CA LEU A 36 9.46 -5.97 -16.07
C LEU A 36 10.05 -7.28 -15.56
N LEU A 37 9.29 -8.03 -14.76
CA LEU A 37 9.78 -9.21 -14.06
C LEU A 37 9.49 -10.51 -14.82
N GLN A 38 8.53 -10.51 -15.76
CA GLN A 38 8.03 -11.69 -16.47
C GLN A 38 7.59 -12.82 -15.52
N GLN A 39 7.05 -12.44 -14.36
CA GLN A 39 6.62 -13.34 -13.29
C GLN A 39 5.31 -12.84 -12.69
N ASP A 40 4.59 -13.72 -12.01
CA ASP A 40 3.40 -13.34 -11.25
C ASP A 40 3.80 -12.43 -10.08
N VAL A 41 3.10 -11.31 -9.93
CA VAL A 41 3.39 -10.28 -8.92
C VAL A 41 2.14 -10.04 -8.08
N ALA A 42 2.31 -9.97 -6.76
CA ALA A 42 1.28 -9.51 -5.84
C ALA A 42 1.69 -8.16 -5.24
N LEU A 43 0.78 -7.18 -5.31
CA LEU A 43 0.97 -5.85 -4.74
C LEU A 43 0.20 -5.71 -3.43
N VAL A 44 0.89 -5.27 -2.37
CA VAL A 44 0.28 -4.92 -1.10
C VAL A 44 0.43 -3.41 -0.89
N ALA A 45 -0.68 -2.68 -0.95
CA ALA A 45 -0.70 -1.24 -0.74
C ALA A 45 -1.11 -0.90 0.70
N TYR A 46 -0.36 0.00 1.34
CA TYR A 46 -0.69 0.55 2.65
C TYR A 46 -1.00 2.03 2.51
N VAL A 47 -2.09 2.47 3.13
CA VAL A 47 -2.44 3.88 3.18
C VAL A 47 -2.06 4.42 4.57
N ARG A 48 -1.18 5.41 4.58
CA ARG A 48 -0.88 6.17 5.79
C ARG A 48 -2.07 7.08 6.08
N GLN A 49 -2.84 6.76 7.11
CA GLN A 49 -3.81 7.71 7.64
C GLN A 49 -3.02 8.77 8.43
N ALA A 50 -2.99 10.01 7.92
CA ALA A 50 -2.54 11.12 8.74
C ALA A 50 -3.56 11.27 9.87
N ASP A 51 -3.11 11.16 11.12
CA ASP A 51 -3.97 11.38 12.28
C ASP A 51 -4.68 12.72 12.11
N SER A 52 -6.00 12.66 11.97
CA SER A 52 -6.85 13.84 12.00
C SER A 52 -7.18 14.10 13.47
N LEU A 53 -6.28 14.76 14.19
CA LEU A 53 -6.53 15.43 15.47
C LEU A 53 -5.63 16.67 15.58
#